data_AF-A0A929ZSF4-F1
#
_entry.id   AF-A0A929ZSF4-F1
#
_cell.length_a   1.000
_cell.length_b   1.000
_cell.length_c   1.000
_cell.angle_alpha   90.00
_cell.angle_beta   90.00
_cell.angle_gamma   90.00
#
_symmetry.space_group_name_H-M   'P 1'
#
loop_
_entity.id
_entity.type
_entity.pdbx_description
1 polymer ?
#
loop_
_entity_poly.entity_id
_entity_poly.type
_entity_poly.pdbx_seq_one_letter_code
_entity_poly.pdbx_strand_id
1 'polypeptide(L)'
;MQLFWYHSPVRFYKTLEELQDMTNPQNTQYFGERNPYPLEIGVKHRFVLPMYGNTLPIGDYKVFLVSGTNRTELESSVFEKEGYLKYVTFKADKPLTGRLEIVDIITGRTEYYSNCVWFLDSTDAQGRKFIRVATKHSYNRNLFEFDEEGAWIVTNLPAYCLGDIRVEAEISNNRIGGNSTLKVKDSYIDEVVSYEFISGGDGNILNFIQVHATNNQFFIDGTQRTALEKIDRADFAMSGKMSFTNVKDAGGLNVLLNEYEIFSK
;
A
#
# COMPACT_ATOMS: atom_id res chain seq x y z
N MET A 1 23.64 5.73 -8.60
CA MET A 1 24.21 4.96 -7.47
C MET A 1 23.02 4.54 -6.60
N GLN A 2 22.71 3.24 -6.55
CA GLN A 2 21.47 2.75 -5.92
C GLN A 2 21.69 2.61 -4.41
N LEU A 3 21.17 3.54 -3.61
CA LEU A 3 21.40 3.54 -2.16
C LEU A 3 20.25 2.89 -1.36
N PHE A 4 19.03 2.83 -1.90
CA PHE A 4 17.87 2.25 -1.21
C PHE A 4 16.77 1.84 -2.19
N TRP A 5 15.97 0.83 -1.83
CA TRP A 5 14.79 0.39 -2.59
C TRP A 5 13.52 0.95 -1.95
N TYR A 6 12.84 1.87 -2.64
CA TYR A 6 11.72 2.66 -2.10
C TYR A 6 10.48 1.82 -1.68
N HIS A 7 10.34 0.54 -2.08
CA HIS A 7 9.24 -0.37 -1.72
C HIS A 7 7.86 0.29 -1.46
N SER A 8 7.44 1.17 -2.37
CA SER A 8 6.16 1.90 -2.38
C SER A 8 5.72 2.06 -3.83
N PRO A 9 4.44 1.87 -4.18
CA PRO A 9 3.95 2.06 -5.54
C PRO A 9 3.98 3.52 -6.00
N VAL A 10 3.82 4.46 -5.07
CA VAL A 10 4.01 5.89 -5.29
C VAL A 10 5.27 6.32 -4.54
N ARG A 11 6.23 6.85 -5.28
CA ARG A 11 7.58 7.15 -4.77
C ARG A 11 7.89 8.61 -5.03
N PHE A 12 8.40 9.31 -4.02
CA PHE A 12 8.77 10.72 -4.11
C PHE A 12 10.28 10.88 -4.10
N TYR A 13 10.82 11.52 -5.13
CA TYR A 13 12.24 11.82 -5.31
C TYR A 13 12.50 13.32 -5.19
N LYS A 14 13.71 13.70 -4.80
CA LYS A 14 14.05 15.12 -4.61
C LYS A 14 14.20 15.87 -5.91
N THR A 15 14.62 15.17 -6.96
CA THR A 15 14.88 15.77 -8.27
C THR A 15 14.24 14.97 -9.40
N LEU A 16 14.04 15.63 -10.54
CA LEU A 16 13.55 14.96 -11.75
C LEU A 16 14.61 14.00 -12.31
N GLU A 17 15.90 14.32 -12.14
CA GLU A 17 17.00 13.47 -12.57
C GLU A 17 16.99 12.13 -11.82
N GLU A 18 16.75 12.14 -10.50
CA GLU A 18 16.60 10.92 -9.71
C GLU A 18 15.41 10.07 -10.17
N LEU A 19 14.28 10.71 -10.51
CA LEU A 19 13.10 10.04 -11.02
C LEU A 19 13.32 9.44 -12.41
N GLN A 20 14.09 10.12 -13.27
CA GLN A 20 14.35 9.74 -14.65
C GLN A 20 15.57 8.82 -14.82
N ASP A 21 16.32 8.55 -13.74
CA ASP A 21 17.47 7.65 -13.78
C ASP A 21 17.02 6.21 -14.04
N MET A 22 17.12 5.79 -15.31
CA MET A 22 16.79 4.43 -15.76
C MET A 22 17.82 3.37 -15.33
N THR A 23 18.96 3.77 -14.76
CA THR A 23 19.89 2.82 -14.14
C THR A 23 19.38 2.30 -12.80
N ASN A 24 18.32 2.91 -12.25
CA ASN A 24 17.57 2.38 -11.12
C ASN A 24 16.40 1.50 -11.62
N PRO A 25 16.44 0.17 -11.41
CA PRO A 25 15.35 -0.75 -11.74
C PRO A 25 13.97 -0.39 -11.17
N GLN A 26 13.88 0.43 -10.12
CA GLN A 26 12.59 0.89 -9.62
C GLN A 26 11.98 1.96 -10.51
N ASN A 27 12.79 2.79 -11.16
CA ASN A 27 12.32 3.85 -12.05
C ASN A 27 11.87 3.31 -13.40
N THR A 28 12.38 2.14 -13.81
CA THR A 28 11.92 1.44 -15.03
C THR A 28 10.51 0.85 -14.87
N GLN A 29 10.00 0.82 -13.64
CA GLN A 29 8.69 0.35 -13.20
C GLN A 29 7.75 1.56 -12.97
N TYR A 30 6.51 1.53 -13.48
CA TYR A 30 5.56 2.65 -13.60
C TYR A 30 6.19 3.94 -14.16
N PHE A 31 6.89 3.80 -15.30
CA PHE A 31 7.65 4.89 -15.90
C PHE A 31 6.77 5.82 -16.75
N GLY A 32 6.64 7.06 -16.28
CA GLY A 32 5.99 8.15 -17.00
C GLY A 32 4.50 7.93 -17.30
N GLU A 33 3.95 8.74 -18.21
CA GLU A 33 2.53 8.69 -18.57
C GLU A 33 2.14 7.41 -19.32
N ARG A 34 3.09 6.59 -19.77
CA ARG A 34 2.82 5.35 -20.51
C ARG A 34 2.27 4.23 -19.64
N ASN A 35 2.66 4.18 -18.37
CA ASN A 35 2.17 3.20 -17.41
C ASN A 35 2.07 3.86 -16.03
N PRO A 36 1.07 4.72 -15.79
CA PRO A 36 0.88 5.37 -14.51
C PRO A 36 0.34 4.38 -13.47
N TYR A 37 0.70 4.58 -12.20
CA TYR A 37 0.17 3.76 -11.12
C TYR A 37 -1.31 4.07 -10.84
N PRO A 38 -2.21 3.07 -10.81
CA PRO A 38 -3.63 3.32 -10.60
C PRO A 38 -3.97 3.64 -9.14
N LEU A 39 -4.66 4.75 -8.93
CA LEU A 39 -5.21 5.18 -7.65
C LEU A 39 -6.73 5.31 -7.73
N GLU A 40 -7.42 4.88 -6.67
CA GLU A 40 -8.88 4.98 -6.61
C GLU A 40 -9.32 6.44 -6.38
N ILE A 41 -10.33 6.91 -7.12
CA ILE A 41 -10.99 8.21 -6.90
C ILE A 41 -11.87 8.19 -5.64
N GLY A 42 -12.12 9.36 -5.06
CA GLY A 42 -13.06 9.52 -3.95
C GLY A 42 -12.55 9.04 -2.59
N VAL A 43 -11.33 8.48 -2.52
CA VAL A 43 -10.71 8.00 -1.27
C VAL A 43 -9.38 8.71 -0.98
N LYS A 44 -9.00 8.77 0.30
CA LYS A 44 -7.72 9.34 0.73
C LYS A 44 -6.61 8.31 0.59
N HIS A 45 -5.49 8.71 0.02
CA HIS A 45 -4.26 7.92 -0.01
C HIS A 45 -3.23 8.55 0.90
N ARG A 46 -2.54 7.75 1.71
CA ARG A 46 -1.43 8.20 2.57
C ARG A 46 -0.20 7.36 2.31
N PHE A 47 0.93 8.02 2.11
CA PHE A 47 2.22 7.38 1.93
C PHE A 47 3.19 7.91 2.97
N VAL A 48 3.78 6.99 3.74
CA VAL A 48 4.95 7.28 4.58
C VAL A 48 6.17 7.29 3.66
N LEU A 49 7.03 8.29 3.81
CA LEU A 49 8.27 8.38 3.04
C LEU A 49 9.41 7.69 3.80
N PRO A 50 10.35 7.03 3.10
CA PRO A 50 11.54 6.50 3.73
C PRO A 50 12.43 7.65 4.24
N MET A 51 13.08 7.43 5.38
CA MET A 51 14.03 8.34 6.03
C MET A 51 15.38 8.39 5.29
N TYR A 52 15.31 8.71 3.99
CA TYR A 52 16.46 8.84 3.11
C TYR A 52 16.24 10.03 2.17
N GLY A 53 17.07 11.06 2.31
CA GLY A 53 16.94 12.28 1.51
C GLY A 53 15.61 13.02 1.70
N ASN A 54 14.89 12.74 2.78
CA ASN A 54 13.52 13.21 3.00
C ASN A 54 13.43 14.52 3.81
N THR A 55 14.50 15.32 3.82
CA THR A 55 14.47 16.63 4.48
C THR A 55 13.53 17.58 3.75
N LEU A 56 12.90 18.49 4.47
CA LEU A 56 11.99 19.50 3.92
C LEU A 56 12.37 20.85 4.52
N PRO A 57 12.61 21.90 3.69
CA PRO A 57 12.78 23.26 4.20
C PRO A 57 11.57 23.70 5.02
N ILE A 58 11.72 24.78 5.79
CA ILE A 58 10.56 25.40 6.44
C ILE A 58 9.69 26.01 5.35
N GLY A 59 8.42 25.61 5.27
CA GLY A 59 7.48 26.08 4.25
C GLY A 59 6.05 25.63 4.54
N ASP A 60 5.15 25.93 3.60
CA ASP A 60 3.78 25.39 3.62
C ASP A 60 3.58 24.58 2.34
N TYR A 61 3.15 23.33 2.48
CA TYR A 61 3.29 22.33 1.42
C TYR A 61 1.95 21.78 0.98
N LYS A 62 1.76 21.74 -0.34
CA LYS A 62 0.59 21.13 -0.99
C LYS A 62 1.01 20.18 -2.08
N VAL A 63 0.15 19.19 -2.33
CA VAL A 63 0.32 18.23 -3.42
C VAL A 63 -0.40 18.74 -4.66
N PHE A 64 0.34 18.82 -5.76
CA PHE A 64 -0.18 19.13 -7.08
C PHE A 64 -0.05 17.91 -8.00
N LEU A 65 -1.01 17.74 -8.90
CA LEU A 65 -0.92 16.82 -10.01
C LEU A 65 -0.57 17.60 -11.28
N VAL A 66 0.53 17.22 -11.94
CA VAL A 66 1.07 17.86 -13.14
C VAL A 66 0.94 16.92 -14.34
N SER A 67 0.25 17.38 -15.38
CA SER A 67 0.06 16.67 -16.66
C SER A 67 0.37 17.61 -17.81
N GLY A 68 1.48 17.39 -18.50
CA GLY A 68 2.02 18.35 -19.47
C GLY A 68 2.19 19.74 -18.84
N THR A 69 1.45 20.73 -19.36
CA THR A 69 1.44 22.11 -18.86
C THR A 69 0.39 22.37 -17.77
N ASN A 70 -0.53 21.44 -17.55
CA ASN A 70 -1.61 21.60 -16.59
C ASN A 70 -1.13 21.21 -15.20
N ARG A 71 -1.43 22.05 -14.21
CA ARG A 71 -1.11 21.83 -12.81
C ARG A 71 -2.39 21.99 -11.98
N THR A 72 -2.79 20.92 -11.30
CA THR A 72 -4.03 20.86 -10.51
C THR A 72 -3.69 20.64 -9.04
N GLU A 73 -4.17 21.50 -8.15
CA GLU A 73 -4.03 21.27 -6.70
C GLU A 73 -4.95 20.13 -6.25
N LEU A 74 -4.43 19.22 -5.42
CA LEU A 74 -5.21 18.15 -4.82
C LEU A 74 -5.58 18.48 -3.37
N GLU A 75 -6.73 17.96 -2.91
CA GLU A 75 -7.05 17.92 -1.49
C GLU A 75 -5.95 17.13 -0.77
N SER A 76 -5.10 17.82 0.01
CA SER A 76 -3.88 17.22 0.54
C SER A 76 -3.43 17.80 1.88
N SER A 77 -2.71 16.96 2.62
CA SER A 77 -1.99 17.27 3.86
C SER A 77 -0.59 16.69 3.76
N VAL A 78 0.41 17.52 4.09
CA VAL A 78 1.82 17.15 4.12
C VAL A 78 2.27 17.25 5.58
N PHE A 79 2.67 16.15 6.19
CA PHE A 79 3.10 16.14 7.58
C PHE A 79 4.62 16.14 7.67
N GLU A 80 5.15 17.23 8.21
CA GLU A 80 6.56 17.40 8.53
C GLU A 80 6.79 17.40 10.04
N LYS A 81 7.94 16.88 10.44
CA LYS A 81 8.40 16.95 11.83
C LYS A 81 9.92 17.04 11.85
N GLU A 82 10.45 18.00 12.59
CA GLU A 82 11.89 18.24 12.74
C GLU A 82 12.63 18.43 11.41
N GLY A 83 11.97 19.04 10.41
CA GLY A 83 12.54 19.26 9.08
C GLY A 83 12.60 18.01 8.20
N TYR A 84 11.87 16.95 8.56
CA TYR A 84 11.71 15.74 7.75
C TYR A 84 10.26 15.58 7.31
N LEU A 85 10.06 15.27 6.04
CA LEU A 85 8.78 14.84 5.50
C LEU A 85 8.51 13.39 5.97
N LYS A 86 7.48 13.22 6.80
CA LYS A 86 7.14 11.91 7.37
C LYS A 86 6.11 11.18 6.52
N TYR A 87 4.98 11.83 6.23
CA TYR A 87 3.97 11.27 5.35
C TYR A 87 3.21 12.35 4.58
N VAL A 88 2.63 11.93 3.46
CA VAL A 88 1.78 12.77 2.62
C VAL A 88 0.44 12.09 2.43
N THR A 89 -0.64 12.86 2.56
CA THR A 89 -2.01 12.42 2.31
C THR A 89 -2.60 13.24 1.19
N PHE A 90 -3.29 12.59 0.25
CA PHE A 90 -3.97 13.29 -0.84
C PHE A 90 -5.19 12.51 -1.34
N LYS A 91 -6.09 13.22 -2.00
CA LYS A 91 -7.33 12.69 -2.59
C LYS A 91 -7.65 13.41 -3.90
N ALA A 92 -8.25 12.67 -4.83
CA ALA A 92 -8.88 13.22 -6.02
C ALA A 92 -10.28 12.62 -6.16
N ASP A 93 -11.28 13.47 -6.41
CA ASP A 93 -12.67 13.04 -6.59
C ASP A 93 -13.04 12.77 -8.06
N LYS A 94 -12.14 13.10 -8.98
CA LYS A 94 -12.36 12.97 -10.42
C LYS A 94 -11.20 12.23 -11.08
N PRO A 95 -11.45 11.56 -12.22
CA PRO A 95 -10.38 10.94 -12.98
C PRO A 95 -9.35 11.98 -13.44
N LEU A 96 -8.09 11.73 -13.10
CA LEU A 96 -6.97 12.62 -13.40
C LEU A 96 -5.70 11.78 -13.55
N THR A 97 -4.81 12.16 -14.46
CA THR A 97 -3.53 11.46 -14.67
C THR A 97 -2.41 12.47 -14.66
N GLY A 98 -1.27 12.14 -14.05
CA GLY A 98 -0.10 13.01 -14.05
C GLY A 98 0.91 12.60 -12.99
N ARG A 99 1.94 13.43 -12.82
CA ARG A 99 2.92 13.31 -11.76
C ARG A 99 2.48 14.10 -10.53
N LEU A 100 2.67 13.54 -9.34
CA LEU A 100 2.49 14.28 -8.09
C LEU A 100 3.74 15.11 -7.79
N GLU A 101 3.53 16.34 -7.39
CA GLU A 101 4.57 17.27 -6.97
C GLU A 101 4.22 17.83 -5.60
N ILE A 102 5.16 17.76 -4.65
CA ILE A 102 5.03 18.43 -3.36
C ILE A 102 5.67 19.79 -3.52
N VAL A 103 4.86 20.84 -3.36
CA VAL A 103 5.26 22.20 -3.68
C VAL A 103 5.10 23.08 -2.46
N ASP A 104 6.15 23.82 -2.14
CA ASP A 104 6.06 24.95 -1.22
C ASP A 104 5.19 26.03 -1.85
N ILE A 105 4.03 26.32 -1.26
CA ILE A 105 3.09 27.29 -1.79
C ILE A 105 3.56 28.73 -1.59
N ILE A 106 4.51 28.97 -0.68
CA ILE A 106 5.05 30.31 -0.41
C ILE A 106 6.04 30.69 -1.52
N THR A 107 6.98 29.80 -1.85
CA THR A 107 8.00 30.06 -2.88
C THR A 107 7.60 29.59 -4.28
N GLY A 108 6.60 28.71 -4.39
CA GLY A 108 6.20 28.04 -5.63
C GLY A 108 7.16 26.93 -6.08
N ARG A 109 8.16 26.60 -5.26
CA ARG A 109 9.21 25.62 -5.59
C ARG A 109 8.73 24.20 -5.33
N THR A 110 8.91 23.32 -6.32
CA THR A 110 8.71 21.88 -6.14
C THR A 110 9.88 21.26 -5.37
N GLU A 111 9.57 20.61 -4.25
CA GLU A 111 10.53 19.93 -3.37
C GLU A 111 10.61 18.42 -3.60
N TYR A 112 9.54 17.82 -4.14
CA TYR A 112 9.52 16.39 -4.49
C TYR A 112 8.72 16.13 -5.76
N TYR A 113 9.13 15.09 -6.48
CA TYR A 113 8.54 14.62 -7.73
C TYR A 113 8.21 13.14 -7.63
N SER A 114 6.99 12.73 -7.99
CA SER A 114 6.60 11.32 -7.99
C SER A 114 6.72 10.63 -9.35
N ASN A 115 6.59 9.30 -9.38
CA ASN A 115 6.16 8.61 -10.60
C ASN A 115 4.74 9.05 -11.01
N CYS A 116 4.36 8.81 -12.26
CA CYS A 116 3.01 9.16 -12.71
C CYS A 116 1.96 8.26 -12.05
N VAL A 117 0.82 8.85 -11.71
CA VAL A 117 -0.36 8.19 -11.16
C VAL A 117 -1.57 8.47 -12.03
N TRP A 118 -2.54 7.57 -12.00
CA TRP A 118 -3.83 7.72 -12.66
C TRP A 118 -4.92 7.49 -11.64
N PHE A 119 -5.65 8.54 -11.30
CA PHE A 119 -6.88 8.44 -10.51
C PHE A 119 -8.01 7.93 -11.40
N LEU A 120 -8.59 6.80 -11.05
CA LEU A 120 -9.72 6.19 -11.77
C LEU A 120 -10.73 5.54 -10.81
N ASP A 121 -11.89 5.16 -11.33
CA ASP A 121 -12.77 4.18 -10.69
C ASP A 121 -12.34 2.78 -11.15
N SER A 122 -11.83 1.97 -10.23
CA SER A 122 -11.35 0.61 -10.53
C SER A 122 -12.43 -0.46 -10.59
N THR A 123 -13.71 -0.07 -10.55
CA THR A 123 -14.83 -1.02 -10.60
C THR A 123 -14.82 -1.81 -11.91
N ASP A 124 -14.67 -3.13 -11.82
CA ASP A 124 -14.71 -4.03 -12.95
C ASP A 124 -16.15 -4.36 -13.40
N ALA A 125 -16.29 -5.16 -14.46
CA ALA A 125 -17.60 -5.55 -15.00
C ALA A 125 -18.47 -6.37 -14.02
N GLN A 126 -17.88 -6.90 -12.94
CA GLN A 126 -18.57 -7.64 -11.89
C GLN A 126 -18.84 -6.78 -10.65
N GLY A 127 -18.48 -5.49 -10.68
CA GLY A 127 -18.65 -4.57 -9.56
C GLY A 127 -17.54 -4.65 -8.51
N ARG A 128 -16.45 -5.38 -8.78
CA ARG A 128 -15.31 -5.48 -7.85
C ARG A 128 -14.38 -4.29 -8.04
N LYS A 129 -13.86 -3.75 -6.94
CA LYS A 129 -12.83 -2.71 -6.97
C LYS A 129 -11.46 -3.29 -6.66
N PHE A 130 -10.42 -2.53 -6.98
CA PHE A 130 -9.09 -2.76 -6.44
C PHE A 130 -9.11 -2.78 -4.91
N ILE A 131 -8.38 -3.72 -4.33
CA ILE A 131 -8.35 -3.87 -2.87
C ILE A 131 -7.78 -2.63 -2.21
N ARG A 132 -8.35 -2.28 -1.05
CA ARG A 132 -7.89 -1.20 -0.19
C ARG A 132 -6.96 -1.77 0.87
N VAL A 133 -5.73 -1.28 0.91
CA VAL A 133 -4.70 -1.70 1.87
C VAL A 133 -4.40 -0.59 2.85
N ALA A 134 -4.36 -0.93 4.15
CA ALA A 134 -3.82 -0.09 5.19
C ALA A 134 -2.75 -0.87 5.98
N THR A 135 -1.61 -0.26 6.24
CA THR A 135 -0.51 -0.93 6.92
C THR A 135 0.31 0.01 7.79
N LYS A 136 0.69 -0.49 8.95
CA LYS A 136 1.54 0.16 9.94
C LYS A 136 2.37 -0.87 10.69
N HIS A 137 3.57 -0.48 11.11
CA HIS A 137 4.41 -1.28 11.98
C HIS A 137 4.47 -0.67 13.39
N SER A 138 4.75 -1.50 14.39
CA SER A 138 5.00 -1.05 15.77
C SER A 138 6.39 -0.44 16.00
N TYR A 139 7.26 -0.48 15.00
CA TYR A 139 8.62 0.06 15.05
C TYR A 139 9.08 0.46 13.65
N ASN A 140 10.06 1.35 13.56
CA ASN A 140 10.64 1.78 12.29
C ASN A 140 11.29 0.62 11.53
N ARG A 141 10.92 0.43 10.27
CA ARG A 141 11.33 -0.74 9.49
C ARG A 141 11.53 -0.37 8.03
N ASN A 142 12.59 -0.91 7.40
CA ASN A 142 12.94 -0.65 6.00
C ASN A 142 13.05 0.86 5.67
N LEU A 143 13.67 1.63 6.58
CA LEU A 143 13.75 3.10 6.53
C LEU A 143 12.42 3.86 6.65
N PHE A 144 11.27 3.19 6.74
CA PHE A 144 10.01 3.85 7.04
C PHE A 144 9.90 4.09 8.54
N GLU A 145 9.53 5.31 8.90
CA GLU A 145 9.29 5.71 10.27
C GLU A 145 7.80 5.53 10.60
N PHE A 146 7.48 4.47 11.35
CA PHE A 146 6.12 4.12 11.75
C PHE A 146 5.79 4.53 13.20
N ASP A 147 6.81 4.89 13.98
CA ASP A 147 6.65 5.28 15.38
C ASP A 147 5.78 6.55 15.52
N GLU A 148 5.77 7.41 14.50
CA GLU A 148 4.95 8.62 14.49
C GLU A 148 3.45 8.32 14.49
N GLU A 149 2.71 9.16 15.21
CA GLU A 149 1.26 9.13 15.21
C GLU A 149 0.74 9.49 13.83
N GLY A 150 -0.15 8.66 13.28
CA GLY A 150 -0.67 8.83 11.92
C GLY A 150 0.23 8.26 10.80
N ALA A 151 1.42 7.74 11.09
CA ALA A 151 2.29 7.08 10.09
C ALA A 151 1.72 5.72 9.64
N TRP A 152 0.68 5.79 8.81
CA TRP A 152 0.04 4.69 8.14
C TRP A 152 0.27 4.83 6.64
N ILE A 153 0.55 3.73 5.98
CA ILE A 153 0.43 3.67 4.52
C ILE A 153 -0.98 3.18 4.22
N VAL A 154 -1.73 3.96 3.45
CA VAL A 154 -3.10 3.63 3.05
C VAL A 154 -3.26 3.91 1.56
N THR A 155 -3.45 2.87 0.75
CA THR A 155 -3.55 2.95 -0.72
C THR A 155 -4.47 1.85 -1.25
N ASN A 156 -4.91 1.92 -2.51
CA ASN A 156 -5.42 0.75 -3.21
C ASN A 156 -4.28 -0.01 -3.88
N LEU A 157 -4.43 -1.32 -4.12
CA LEU A 157 -3.55 -2.12 -4.98
C LEU A 157 -4.37 -2.73 -6.14
N PRO A 158 -3.84 -2.82 -7.37
CA PRO A 158 -4.50 -3.44 -8.52
C PRO A 158 -4.57 -4.96 -8.36
N ALA A 159 -5.39 -5.40 -7.43
CA ALA A 159 -5.68 -6.78 -7.13
C ALA A 159 -7.18 -6.91 -6.88
N TYR A 160 -7.72 -8.07 -7.21
CA TYR A 160 -9.11 -8.41 -6.92
C TYR A 160 -9.15 -9.57 -5.93
N CYS A 161 -10.14 -9.55 -5.05
CA CYS A 161 -10.49 -10.75 -4.30
C CYS A 161 -11.00 -11.80 -5.28
N LEU A 162 -10.37 -12.99 -5.27
CA LEU A 162 -10.75 -14.08 -6.16
C LEU A 162 -12.07 -14.74 -5.75
N GLY A 163 -12.62 -14.38 -4.58
CA GLY A 163 -13.78 -15.05 -3.99
C GLY A 163 -13.50 -16.49 -3.55
N ASP A 164 -12.24 -16.92 -3.63
CA ASP A 164 -11.79 -18.22 -3.15
C ASP A 164 -11.57 -18.11 -1.63
N ILE A 165 -12.52 -18.65 -0.89
CA ILE A 165 -12.51 -18.70 0.57
C ILE A 165 -12.37 -20.16 0.98
N ARG A 166 -11.25 -20.48 1.61
CA ARG A 166 -10.94 -21.79 2.16
C ARG A 166 -11.05 -21.73 3.67
N VAL A 167 -11.56 -22.79 4.26
CA VAL A 167 -11.58 -22.96 5.72
C VAL A 167 -10.56 -24.01 6.10
N GLU A 168 -9.60 -23.64 6.94
CA GLU A 168 -8.67 -24.57 7.57
C GLU A 168 -9.09 -24.83 9.00
N ALA A 169 -9.25 -26.10 9.35
CA ALA A 169 -9.54 -26.55 10.71
C ALA A 169 -8.43 -27.50 11.16
N GLU A 170 -7.81 -27.23 12.31
CA GLU A 170 -6.83 -28.13 12.92
C GLU A 170 -7.57 -29.30 13.61
N ILE A 171 -7.58 -30.48 12.97
CA ILE A 171 -8.23 -31.68 13.51
C ILE A 171 -7.16 -32.56 14.19
N SER A 172 -7.27 -32.75 15.50
CA SER A 172 -6.42 -33.69 16.23
C SER A 172 -7.15 -35.03 16.43
N ASN A 173 -6.58 -36.12 15.90
CA ASN A 173 -7.11 -37.46 16.08
C ASN A 173 -6.25 -38.25 17.06
N ASN A 174 -6.80 -38.54 18.24
CA ASN A 174 -6.19 -39.46 19.20
C ASN A 174 -6.94 -40.80 19.18
N ARG A 175 -6.19 -41.90 19.06
CA ARG A 175 -6.72 -43.27 19.11
C ARG A 175 -6.11 -43.99 20.31
N ILE A 176 -6.91 -44.27 21.34
CA ILE A 176 -6.50 -45.07 22.50
C ILE A 176 -7.50 -46.22 22.66
N GLY A 177 -7.02 -47.47 22.63
CA GLY A 177 -7.80 -48.64 23.03
C GLY A 177 -9.07 -48.93 22.21
N GLY A 178 -9.05 -48.73 20.89
CA GLY A 178 -10.16 -49.12 20.00
C GLY A 178 -11.30 -48.11 19.87
N ASN A 179 -11.39 -47.11 20.73
CA ASN A 179 -12.31 -45.97 20.58
C ASN A 179 -11.61 -44.83 19.81
N SER A 180 -12.25 -44.37 18.74
CA SER A 180 -11.85 -43.16 18.02
C SER A 180 -12.65 -41.99 18.59
N THR A 181 -11.97 -41.04 19.23
CA THR A 181 -12.56 -39.75 19.59
C THR A 181 -11.95 -38.69 18.71
N LEU A 182 -12.75 -38.15 17.78
CA LEU A 182 -12.41 -36.96 17.03
C LEU A 182 -12.59 -35.77 17.97
N LYS A 183 -11.49 -35.14 18.37
CA LYS A 183 -11.53 -33.84 19.06
C LYS A 183 -11.09 -32.78 18.06
N VAL A 184 -12.06 -32.07 17.51
CA VAL A 184 -11.78 -30.78 16.87
C VAL A 184 -11.28 -29.87 17.98
N LYS A 185 -10.12 -29.23 17.80
CA LYS A 185 -9.80 -28.08 18.66
C LYS A 185 -10.85 -27.03 18.33
N ASP A 186 -11.79 -26.77 19.24
CA ASP A 186 -12.82 -25.72 19.08
C ASP A 186 -12.25 -24.30 18.95
N SER A 187 -10.93 -24.14 18.86
CA SER A 187 -10.25 -22.88 19.12
C SER A 187 -10.06 -22.00 17.88
N TYR A 188 -9.84 -22.56 16.68
CA TYR A 188 -9.56 -21.72 15.49
C TYR A 188 -10.05 -22.37 14.19
N ILE A 189 -11.01 -21.71 13.55
CA ILE A 189 -11.38 -21.90 12.15
C ILE A 189 -10.69 -20.76 11.39
N ASP A 190 -9.69 -21.09 10.58
CA ASP A 190 -8.96 -20.08 9.79
C ASP A 190 -9.63 -19.91 8.44
N GLU A 191 -10.23 -18.73 8.25
CA GLU A 191 -10.77 -18.30 6.97
C GLU A 191 -9.62 -17.74 6.12
N VAL A 192 -9.23 -18.52 5.12
CA VAL A 192 -8.19 -18.18 4.16
C VAL A 192 -8.81 -17.53 2.95
N VAL A 193 -8.29 -16.36 2.56
CA VAL A 193 -8.70 -15.63 1.36
C VAL A 193 -7.48 -15.41 0.47
N SER A 194 -7.65 -15.65 -0.82
CA SER A 194 -6.59 -15.47 -1.82
C SER A 194 -6.86 -14.28 -2.74
N TYR A 195 -5.79 -13.55 -3.04
CA TYR A 195 -5.81 -12.39 -3.94
C TYR A 195 -4.82 -12.60 -5.08
N GLU A 196 -5.20 -12.15 -6.27
CA GLU A 196 -4.31 -12.06 -7.42
C GLU A 196 -3.96 -10.59 -7.69
N PHE A 197 -2.68 -10.28 -7.56
CA PHE A 197 -2.11 -8.96 -7.81
C PHE A 197 -1.71 -8.86 -9.28
N ILE A 198 -2.23 -7.85 -9.97
CA ILE A 198 -1.93 -7.58 -11.37
C ILE A 198 -0.81 -6.54 -11.41
N SER A 199 0.41 -6.98 -11.71
CA SER A 199 1.58 -6.11 -11.81
C SER A 199 1.84 -5.63 -13.24
N GLY A 200 1.44 -6.39 -14.26
CA GLY A 200 1.70 -6.02 -15.66
C GLY A 200 3.20 -5.93 -15.99
N GLY A 201 4.03 -6.75 -15.34
CA GLY A 201 5.49 -6.72 -15.44
C GLY A 201 6.16 -5.81 -14.43
N ASP A 202 5.38 -5.09 -13.61
CA ASP A 202 5.89 -4.22 -12.56
C ASP A 202 6.11 -4.94 -11.23
N GLY A 203 7.37 -5.30 -10.96
CA GLY A 203 7.73 -5.97 -9.71
C GLY A 203 7.52 -5.12 -8.44
N ASN A 204 7.31 -3.81 -8.54
CA ASN A 204 7.23 -2.94 -7.37
C ASN A 204 5.98 -3.21 -6.52
N ILE A 205 4.83 -3.46 -7.14
CA ILE A 205 3.60 -3.82 -6.39
C ILE A 205 3.81 -5.14 -5.64
N LEU A 206 4.38 -6.13 -6.32
CA LEU A 206 4.65 -7.45 -5.75
C LEU A 206 5.68 -7.36 -4.61
N ASN A 207 6.66 -6.47 -4.73
CA ASN A 207 7.62 -6.18 -3.66
C ASN A 207 6.96 -5.43 -2.50
N PHE A 208 6.11 -4.44 -2.78
CA PHE A 208 5.37 -3.66 -1.79
C PHE A 208 4.53 -4.59 -0.91
N ILE A 209 3.67 -5.40 -1.52
CA ILE A 209 2.81 -6.31 -0.75
C ILE A 209 3.65 -7.32 0.04
N GLN A 210 4.70 -7.89 -0.55
CA GLN A 210 5.57 -8.86 0.11
C GLN A 210 6.25 -8.28 1.37
N VAL A 211 6.57 -6.99 1.36
CA VAL A 211 7.17 -6.30 2.51
C VAL A 211 6.09 -5.94 3.54
N HIS A 212 5.06 -5.19 3.12
CA HIS A 212 4.12 -4.57 4.04
C HIS A 212 3.04 -5.51 4.60
N ALA A 213 2.79 -6.65 3.94
CA ALA A 213 1.95 -7.71 4.48
C ALA A 213 2.56 -8.40 5.73
N THR A 214 3.86 -8.16 5.99
CA THR A 214 4.55 -8.69 7.18
C THR A 214 4.61 -7.70 8.34
N ASN A 215 3.93 -6.56 8.24
CA ASN A 215 3.82 -5.60 9.33
C ASN A 215 2.81 -6.11 10.36
N ASN A 216 2.96 -5.70 11.63
CA ASN A 216 2.07 -6.15 12.72
C ASN A 216 0.60 -5.74 12.49
N GLN A 217 0.38 -4.60 11.84
CA GLN A 217 -0.94 -4.09 11.49
C GLN A 217 -1.03 -4.01 9.98
N PHE A 218 -1.74 -4.97 9.38
CA PHE A 218 -1.95 -5.04 7.94
C PHE A 218 -3.42 -5.37 7.67
N PHE A 219 -4.08 -4.54 6.88
CA PHE A 219 -5.51 -4.62 6.61
C PHE A 219 -5.76 -4.65 5.10
N ILE A 220 -6.69 -5.49 4.69
CA ILE A 220 -7.27 -5.50 3.34
C ILE A 220 -8.77 -5.28 3.47
N ASP A 221 -9.28 -4.28 2.77
CA ASP A 221 -10.70 -3.87 2.77
C ASP A 221 -11.25 -3.72 4.20
N GLY A 222 -10.44 -3.09 5.06
CA GLY A 222 -10.77 -2.82 6.45
C GLY A 222 -10.67 -4.01 7.41
N THR A 223 -10.35 -5.22 6.96
CA THR A 223 -10.18 -6.40 7.82
C THR A 223 -8.70 -6.69 8.06
N GLN A 224 -8.29 -6.89 9.31
CA GLN A 224 -6.89 -7.21 9.62
C GLN A 224 -6.54 -8.62 9.12
N ARG A 225 -5.38 -8.74 8.47
CA ARG A 225 -4.93 -9.96 7.81
C ARG A 225 -3.51 -10.33 8.21
N THR A 226 -3.24 -11.64 8.22
CA THR A 226 -1.89 -12.20 8.32
C THR A 226 -1.58 -12.97 7.05
N ALA A 227 -0.43 -12.70 6.45
CA ALA A 227 0.08 -13.45 5.30
C ALA A 227 0.40 -14.91 5.71
N LEU A 228 -0.09 -15.89 4.94
CA LEU A 228 0.27 -17.29 5.14
C LEU A 228 1.56 -17.68 4.40
N GLU A 229 1.70 -17.18 3.18
CA GLU A 229 2.75 -17.61 2.26
C GLU A 229 3.44 -16.39 1.63
N LYS A 230 4.65 -16.61 1.10
CA LYS A 230 5.30 -15.62 0.24
C LYS A 230 4.53 -15.50 -1.07
N ILE A 231 4.65 -14.36 -1.74
CA ILE A 231 3.98 -14.16 -3.01
C ILE A 231 4.51 -15.16 -4.05
N ASP A 232 3.60 -15.93 -4.63
CA ASP A 232 3.90 -16.80 -5.76
C ASP A 232 3.83 -15.97 -7.04
N ARG A 233 4.95 -15.85 -7.76
CA ARG A 233 5.07 -14.96 -8.93
C ARG A 233 4.95 -15.77 -10.20
N ALA A 234 4.06 -15.33 -11.10
CA ALA A 234 4.01 -15.86 -12.45
C ALA A 234 5.25 -15.46 -13.26
N ASP A 235 5.52 -16.19 -14.35
CA ASP A 235 6.59 -15.89 -15.30
C ASP A 235 6.56 -14.41 -15.73
N PHE A 236 7.74 -13.79 -15.79
CA PHE A 236 7.92 -12.36 -16.07
C PHE A 236 7.22 -11.37 -15.10
N ALA A 237 6.79 -11.84 -13.92
CA ALA A 237 6.16 -11.02 -12.89
C ALA A 237 4.94 -10.23 -13.40
N MET A 238 4.14 -10.84 -14.28
CA MET A 238 2.91 -10.25 -14.80
C MET A 238 1.78 -10.22 -13.76
N SER A 239 1.77 -11.21 -12.88
CA SER A 239 0.90 -11.28 -11.70
C SER A 239 1.59 -12.00 -10.55
N GLY A 240 1.01 -11.90 -9.35
CA GLY A 240 1.39 -12.72 -8.20
C GLY A 240 0.19 -13.08 -7.33
N LYS A 241 0.22 -14.25 -6.71
CA LYS A 241 -0.85 -14.72 -5.82
C LYS A 241 -0.36 -14.78 -4.38
N MET A 242 -1.23 -14.39 -3.46
CA MET A 242 -0.94 -14.42 -2.04
C MET A 242 -2.21 -14.70 -1.24
N SER A 243 -2.06 -15.53 -0.20
CA SER A 243 -3.15 -15.97 0.67
C SER A 243 -2.99 -15.41 2.08
N PHE A 244 -4.11 -15.09 2.70
CA PHE A 244 -4.17 -14.42 4.00
C PHE A 244 -5.22 -15.05 4.90
N THR A 245 -4.97 -15.06 6.20
CA THR A 245 -5.98 -15.36 7.22
C THR A 245 -6.50 -14.10 7.89
N ASN A 246 -7.73 -14.16 8.39
CA ASN A 246 -8.31 -13.12 9.24
C ASN A 246 -7.65 -13.12 10.62
N VAL A 247 -7.27 -11.95 11.13
CA VAL A 247 -6.92 -11.79 12.54
C VAL A 247 -8.20 -11.65 13.35
N LYS A 248 -8.35 -12.50 14.37
CA LYS A 248 -9.50 -12.52 15.28
C LYS A 248 -9.15 -11.86 16.61
N ASP A 249 -10.13 -11.18 17.21
CA ASP A 249 -10.03 -10.64 18.57
C ASP A 249 -10.25 -11.75 19.63
N ALA A 250 -10.22 -11.37 20.91
CA ALA A 250 -10.42 -12.31 22.02
C ALA A 250 -11.83 -12.96 22.03
N GLY A 251 -12.79 -12.38 21.32
CA GLY A 251 -14.15 -12.91 21.14
C GLY A 251 -14.31 -13.76 19.87
N GLY A 252 -13.25 -13.93 19.07
CA GLY A 252 -13.29 -14.67 17.80
C GLY A 252 -13.86 -13.86 16.63
N LEU A 253 -14.04 -12.54 16.76
CA LEU A 253 -14.52 -11.66 15.70
C LEU A 253 -13.36 -11.06 14.90
N ASN A 254 -13.61 -10.69 13.63
CA ASN A 254 -12.59 -10.02 12.81
C ASN A 254 -12.19 -8.67 13.42
N VAL A 255 -10.88 -8.42 13.50
CA VAL A 255 -10.38 -7.09 13.84
C VAL A 255 -10.56 -6.16 12.64
N LEU A 256 -11.26 -5.05 12.84
CA LEU A 256 -11.59 -4.08 11.81
C LEU A 256 -10.81 -2.78 11.96
N LEU A 257 -10.53 -2.15 10.83
CA LEU A 257 -9.88 -0.85 10.76
C LEU A 257 -10.90 0.28 10.82
N ASN A 258 -10.61 1.28 11.65
CA ASN A 258 -11.28 2.58 11.60
C ASN A 258 -10.41 3.59 10.86
N GLU A 259 -10.59 3.75 9.54
CA GLU A 259 -9.81 4.72 8.75
C GLU A 259 -10.02 6.18 9.22
N TYR A 260 -11.15 6.49 9.87
CA TYR A 260 -11.37 7.82 10.44
C TYR A 260 -10.28 8.21 11.43
N GLU A 261 -9.85 7.28 12.30
CA GLU A 261 -8.79 7.54 13.29
C GLU A 261 -7.42 7.81 12.65
N ILE A 262 -7.20 7.30 11.44
CA ILE A 262 -5.98 7.57 10.68
C ILE A 262 -6.01 8.99 10.11
N PHE A 263 -7.14 9.40 9.52
CA PHE A 263 -7.26 10.64 8.77
C PHE A 263 -7.82 11.84 9.54
N SER A 264 -8.35 11.65 10.74
CA SER A 264 -8.80 12.72 11.64
C SER A 264 -7.63 13.42 12.35
N LYS A 265 -6.42 12.88 12.19
CA LYS A 265 -5.15 13.38 12.70
C LYS A 265 -4.28 13.78 11.51
#